data_AF-A0A3D4PDT1-F1
#
_entry.id   AF-A0A3D4PDT1-F1
#
_cell.length_a   1.000
_cell.length_b   1.000
_cell.length_c   1.000
_cell.angle_alpha   90.00
_cell.angle_beta   90.00
_cell.angle_gamma   90.00
#
_symmetry.space_group_name_H-M   'P 1'
#
loop_
_entity.id
_entity.type
_entity.pdbx_description
1 polymer ?
#
loop_
_entity_poly.entity_id
_entity_poly.type
_entity_poly.pdbx_seq_one_letter_code
_entity_poly.pdbx_strand_id
1 'polypeptide(L)'
;DEIDNILIDEARTPLIISGPAHDNLEKYPRAHKIAMQLKRDEHFEVKEKEHTCHLTDEGIRRAEELAGVDSFYTAGNMEWPHLIDNSLRAIHLFKNDVTYVVENGEVVIV
;
A
#
# COMPACT_ATOMS: atom_id res chain seq x y z
N ASP A 1 -3.23 4.88 -45.28
CA ASP A 1 -2.28 3.92 -45.85
C ASP A 1 -1.87 2.99 -44.72
N GLU A 2 -1.63 1.71 -45.02
CA GLU A 2 -1.24 0.66 -44.04
C GLU A 2 -2.20 0.46 -42.85
N ILE A 3 -3.50 0.34 -43.14
CA ILE A 3 -4.55 0.12 -42.13
C ILE A 3 -4.38 -1.22 -41.41
N ASP A 4 -3.93 -2.23 -42.14
CA ASP A 4 -3.61 -3.57 -41.64
C ASP A 4 -2.45 -3.54 -40.64
N ASN A 5 -1.37 -2.82 -40.93
CA ASN A 5 -0.21 -2.73 -40.02
C ASN A 5 -0.59 -2.11 -38.67
N ILE A 6 -1.37 -1.03 -38.67
CA ILE A 6 -1.78 -0.32 -37.45
C ILE A 6 -2.85 -1.11 -36.67
N LEU A 7 -3.90 -1.59 -37.36
CA LEU A 7 -5.07 -2.17 -36.69
C LEU A 7 -4.96 -3.68 -36.40
N ILE A 8 -4.00 -4.38 -37.02
CA ILE A 8 -3.78 -5.82 -36.79
C ILE A 8 -2.48 -6.03 -36.05
N ASP A 9 -1.37 -5.51 -36.56
CA ASP A 9 -0.05 -5.86 -36.03
C ASP A 9 0.33 -5.06 -34.79
N GLU A 10 0.24 -3.72 -34.86
CA GLU A 10 0.58 -2.83 -33.73
C GLU A 10 -0.45 -2.92 -32.59
N ALA A 11 -1.73 -3.10 -32.90
CA ALA A 11 -2.81 -3.23 -31.91
C ALA A 11 -2.67 -4.44 -30.96
N ARG A 12 -1.76 -5.38 -31.24
CA ARG A 12 -1.44 -6.51 -30.34
C ARG A 12 -0.60 -6.08 -29.13
N THR A 13 0.09 -4.95 -29.21
CA THR A 13 0.91 -4.43 -28.11
C THR A 13 0.23 -3.19 -27.54
N PRO A 14 -0.10 -3.16 -26.23
CA PRO A 14 -0.72 -1.98 -25.64
C PRO A 14 0.25 -0.79 -25.67
N LEU A 15 -0.30 0.40 -25.89
CA LEU A 15 0.43 1.64 -25.66
C LEU A 15 0.58 1.86 -24.15
N ILE A 16 1.81 1.82 -23.64
CA ILE A 16 2.11 2.01 -22.23
C ILE A 16 2.89 3.31 -22.06
N ILE A 17 2.34 4.25 -21.30
CA ILE A 17 3.10 5.39 -20.79
C ILE A 17 3.63 4.99 -19.41
N SER A 18 4.95 4.77 -19.34
CA SER A 18 5.64 4.48 -18.08
C SER A 18 6.54 5.66 -17.69
N GLY A 19 6.79 5.80 -16.40
CA GLY A 19 7.71 6.77 -15.83
C GLY A 19 8.49 6.13 -14.67
N PRO A 20 9.57 6.76 -14.21
CA PRO A 20 10.32 6.25 -13.08
C PRO A 20 9.45 6.26 -11.82
N ALA A 21 9.64 5.25 -10.96
CA ALA A 21 9.02 5.23 -9.64
C ALA A 21 9.53 6.43 -8.84
N HIS A 22 8.62 7.33 -8.45
CA HIS A 22 8.94 8.53 -7.64
C HIS A 22 8.69 8.30 -6.14
N ASP A 23 8.56 7.05 -5.72
CA ASP A 23 8.25 6.71 -4.33
C ASP A 23 9.47 6.89 -3.43
N ASN A 24 9.29 7.61 -2.32
CA ASN A 24 10.28 7.61 -1.25
C ASN A 24 10.19 6.26 -0.49
N LEU A 25 11.09 5.34 -0.84
CA LEU A 25 11.18 3.99 -0.26
C LEU A 25 11.29 4.00 1.27
N GLU A 26 11.80 5.06 1.89
CA GLU A 26 11.94 5.17 3.35
C GLU A 26 10.60 5.24 4.08
N LYS A 27 9.51 5.60 3.38
CA LYS A 27 8.18 5.72 3.99
C LYS A 27 7.57 4.36 4.30
N TYR A 28 7.86 3.31 3.52
CA TYR A 28 7.32 1.97 3.76
C TYR A 28 7.78 1.38 5.11
N PRO A 29 9.08 1.33 5.45
CA PRO A 29 9.52 0.89 6.77
C PRO A 29 8.98 1.75 7.90
N ARG A 30 8.79 3.05 7.67
CA ARG A 30 8.29 3.98 8.69
C ARG A 30 6.79 3.76 8.96
N ALA A 31 5.97 3.61 7.91
CA ALA A 31 4.56 3.27 8.02
C ALA A 31 4.37 1.92 8.73
N HIS A 32 5.21 0.92 8.41
CA HIS A 32 5.21 -0.36 9.12
C HIS A 32 5.48 -0.20 10.62
N LYS A 33 6.48 0.60 11.02
CA LYS A 33 6.79 0.88 12.43
C LYS A 33 5.64 1.60 13.16
N ILE A 34 4.90 2.47 12.46
CA ILE A 34 3.71 3.13 13.01
C ILE A 34 2.60 2.10 13.20
N ALA A 35 2.29 1.32 12.15
CA ALA A 35 1.24 0.30 12.18
C ALA A 35 1.43 -0.72 13.31
N MET A 36 2.68 -1.15 13.57
CA MET A 36 3.03 -2.05 14.67
C MET A 36 2.75 -1.49 16.08
N GLN A 37 2.61 -0.17 16.22
CA GLN A 37 2.29 0.50 17.49
C GLN A 37 0.79 0.81 17.65
N LEU A 38 0.00 0.59 16.60
CA LEU A 38 -1.45 0.76 16.65
C LEU A 38 -2.12 -0.47 17.26
N LYS A 39 -3.31 -0.28 17.82
CA LYS A 39 -4.06 -1.32 18.52
C LYS A 39 -5.31 -1.64 17.72
N ARG A 40 -5.53 -2.93 17.48
CA ARG A 40 -6.74 -3.43 16.82
C ARG A 40 -7.98 -3.07 17.64
N ASP A 41 -9.07 -2.74 16.95
CA ASP A 41 -10.38 -2.39 17.51
C ASP A 41 -10.41 -1.07 18.33
N GLU A 42 -9.27 -0.37 18.45
CA GLU A 42 -9.15 0.98 19.01
C GLU A 42 -8.70 1.97 17.92
N HIS A 43 -7.54 1.69 17.31
CA HIS A 43 -6.91 2.54 16.30
C HIS A 43 -7.24 2.10 14.86
N PHE A 44 -7.63 0.84 14.64
CA PHE A 44 -7.99 0.36 13.31
C PHE A 44 -8.92 -0.84 13.38
N GLU A 45 -9.67 -1.03 12.30
CA GLU A 45 -10.54 -2.18 12.08
C GLU A 45 -9.92 -3.12 11.05
N VAL A 46 -10.06 -4.42 11.28
CA VAL A 46 -9.68 -5.47 10.33
C VAL A 46 -10.94 -6.18 9.85
N LYS A 47 -11.24 -6.07 8.56
CA LYS A 47 -12.39 -6.71 7.93
C LYS A 47 -11.93 -7.90 7.10
N GLU A 48 -11.79 -9.05 7.76
CA GLU A 48 -11.25 -10.27 7.14
C GLU A 48 -12.03 -10.73 5.91
N LYS A 49 -13.37 -10.59 5.91
CA LYS A 49 -14.22 -10.95 4.77
C LYS A 49 -14.01 -10.04 3.55
N GLU A 50 -13.75 -8.76 3.78
CA GLU A 50 -13.50 -7.76 2.74
C GLU A 50 -12.01 -7.70 2.37
N HIS A 51 -11.16 -8.36 3.16
CA HIS A 51 -9.70 -8.31 3.05
C HIS A 51 -9.14 -6.88 3.11
N THR A 52 -9.72 -6.06 3.98
CA THR A 52 -9.37 -4.65 4.20
C THR A 52 -9.01 -4.35 5.65
N CYS A 53 -8.18 -3.33 5.84
CA CYS A 53 -7.90 -2.71 7.14
C CYS A 53 -8.08 -1.20 6.97
N HIS A 54 -8.68 -0.54 7.97
CA HIS A 54 -8.89 0.90 7.95
C HIS A 54 -8.62 1.51 9.33
N LEU A 55 -7.91 2.64 9.34
CA LEU A 55 -7.77 3.46 10.54
C LEU A 55 -9.13 3.99 11.02
N THR A 56 -9.30 4.04 12.34
CA THR A 56 -10.38 4.81 12.99
C THR A 56 -9.95 6.27 13.14
N ASP A 57 -10.88 7.17 13.50
CA ASP A 57 -10.54 8.57 13.82
C ASP A 57 -9.47 8.69 14.90
N GLU A 58 -9.52 7.81 15.92
CA GLU A 58 -8.52 7.77 16.99
C GLU A 58 -7.18 7.22 16.48
N GLY A 59 -7.22 6.23 15.59
CA GLY A 59 -6.02 5.73 14.92
C GLY A 59 -5.34 6.76 14.03
N ILE A 60 -6.10 7.60 13.34
CA ILE A 60 -5.56 8.70 12.53
C ILE A 60 -4.79 9.66 13.43
N ARG A 61 -5.39 10.14 14.53
CA ARG A 61 -4.70 11.03 15.48
C ARG A 61 -3.44 10.41 16.04
N ARG A 62 -3.53 9.15 16.49
CA ARG A 62 -2.38 8.42 17.03
C ARG A 62 -1.27 8.24 15.99
N ALA A 63 -1.65 7.96 14.75
CA ALA A 63 -0.70 7.81 13.66
C ALA A 63 -0.05 9.13 13.26
N GLU A 64 -0.79 10.25 13.27
CA GLU A 64 -0.26 11.61 13.05
C GLU A 64 0.81 11.96 14.09
N GLU A 65 0.55 11.69 15.37
CA GLU A 65 1.54 11.83 16.46
C GLU A 65 2.80 11.00 16.21
N LEU A 66 2.64 9.72 15.86
CA LEU A 66 3.76 8.80 15.61
C LEU A 66 4.54 9.16 14.33
N ALA A 67 3.86 9.73 13.33
CA ALA A 67 4.46 10.27 12.13
C ALA A 67 5.09 11.65 12.35
N GLY A 68 4.82 12.32 13.48
CA GLY A 68 5.34 13.65 13.78
C GLY A 68 4.85 14.70 12.79
N VAL A 69 3.58 14.59 12.37
CA VAL A 69 2.93 15.54 11.47
C VAL A 69 1.63 16.06 12.09
N ASP A 70 1.28 17.31 11.80
CA ASP A 70 0.07 17.93 12.37
C ASP A 70 -1.20 17.31 11.78
N SER A 71 -1.21 17.05 10.47
CA SER A 71 -2.30 16.33 9.83
C SER A 71 -1.88 15.60 8.56
N PHE A 72 -2.47 14.42 8.36
CA PHE A 72 -2.40 13.66 7.11
C PHE A 72 -3.13 14.33 5.94
N TYR A 73 -4.12 15.19 6.22
CA TYR A 73 -4.91 15.85 5.18
C TYR A 73 -4.29 17.17 4.68
N THR A 74 -3.03 17.42 5.03
CA THR A 74 -2.25 18.57 4.52
C THR A 74 -1.39 18.13 3.34
N ALA A 75 -1.15 19.07 2.40
CA ALA A 75 -0.28 18.82 1.26
C ALA A 75 1.09 18.28 1.70
N GLY A 76 1.50 17.15 1.12
CA GLY A 76 2.75 16.46 1.46
C GLY A 76 2.62 15.29 2.44
N ASN A 77 1.48 15.12 3.13
CA ASN A 77 1.24 14.01 4.08
C ASN A 77 0.12 13.04 3.65
N MET A 78 -0.57 13.33 2.54
CA MET A 78 -1.77 12.59 2.11
C MET A 78 -1.54 11.12 1.78
N GLU A 79 -0.29 10.69 1.61
CA GLU A 79 0.04 9.28 1.37
C GLU A 79 0.08 8.44 2.66
N TRP A 80 0.25 9.08 3.83
CA TRP A 80 0.41 8.39 5.11
C TRP A 80 -0.73 7.42 5.43
N PRO A 81 -2.02 7.82 5.31
CA PRO A 81 -3.13 6.91 5.58
C PRO A 81 -3.05 5.64 4.73
N HIS A 82 -2.80 5.78 3.44
CA HIS A 82 -2.70 4.64 2.52
C HIS A 82 -1.51 3.73 2.83
N LEU A 83 -0.35 4.29 3.18
CA LEU A 83 0.82 3.50 3.56
C LEU A 83 0.60 2.74 4.87
N ILE A 84 -0.09 3.35 5.83
CA ILE A 84 -0.41 2.73 7.12
C ILE A 84 -1.49 1.66 6.94
N ASP A 85 -2.56 1.92 6.19
CA ASP A 85 -3.59 0.93 5.86
C ASP A 85 -2.98 -0.28 5.15
N ASN A 86 -2.06 -0.05 4.19
CA ASN A 86 -1.33 -1.12 3.52
C ASN A 86 -0.44 -1.92 4.49
N SER A 87 0.22 -1.23 5.43
CA SER A 87 1.04 -1.88 6.46
C SER A 87 0.20 -2.74 7.39
N LEU A 88 -0.95 -2.23 7.86
CA LEU A 88 -1.91 -2.97 8.68
C LEU A 88 -2.43 -4.20 7.93
N ARG A 89 -2.78 -4.04 6.66
CA ARG A 89 -3.22 -5.15 5.81
C ARG A 89 -2.12 -6.21 5.66
N ALA A 90 -0.88 -5.79 5.40
CA ALA A 90 0.28 -6.69 5.31
C ALA A 90 0.51 -7.47 6.62
N ILE A 91 0.36 -6.83 7.77
CA ILE A 91 0.55 -7.46 9.08
C ILE A 91 -0.58 -8.44 9.43
N HIS A 92 -1.84 -8.06 9.16
CA HIS A 92 -3.00 -8.77 9.70
C HIS A 92 -3.69 -9.73 8.73
N LEU A 93 -3.57 -9.49 7.42
CA LEU A 93 -4.31 -10.24 6.40
C LEU A 93 -3.42 -11.09 5.50
N PHE A 94 -2.14 -10.73 5.34
CA PHE A 94 -1.18 -11.50 4.54
C PHE A 94 -0.30 -12.35 5.46
N LYS A 95 -0.31 -13.67 5.25
CA LYS A 95 0.47 -14.61 6.08
C LYS A 95 1.53 -15.31 5.26
N ASN A 96 2.73 -15.39 5.82
CA ASN A 96 3.79 -16.23 5.29
C ASN A 96 3.35 -17.71 5.30
N ASP A 97 3.76 -18.47 4.28
CA ASP A 97 3.38 -19.86 4.00
C ASP A 97 1.88 -20.08 3.71
N VAL A 98 1.12 -19.01 3.49
CA VAL A 98 -0.30 -19.07 3.14
C VAL A 98 -0.63 -18.17 1.94
N THR A 99 -0.25 -16.90 2.01
CA THR A 99 -0.52 -15.92 0.95
C THR A 99 0.74 -15.57 0.16
N TYR A 100 1.91 -15.71 0.78
CA TYR A 100 3.19 -15.47 0.16
C TYR A 100 4.28 -16.30 0.85
N VAL A 101 5.42 -16.45 0.19
CA VAL A 101 6.68 -16.95 0.76
C VAL A 101 7.80 -15.96 0.48
N VAL A 102 8.88 -16.04 1.26
CA VAL A 102 10.09 -15.24 1.04
C VAL A 102 11.20 -16.16 0.56
N GLU A 103 11.56 -16.05 -0.71
CA GLU A 103 12.63 -16.84 -1.35
C GLU A 103 13.69 -15.92 -1.93
N ASN A 104 14.96 -16.17 -1.63
CA ASN A 104 16.09 -15.38 -2.12
C ASN A 104 16.00 -13.85 -1.86
N GLY A 105 15.26 -13.45 -0.81
CA GLY A 105 15.02 -12.04 -0.48
C GLY A 105 13.86 -11.39 -1.25
N GLU A 106 13.14 -12.16 -2.06
CA GLU A 106 11.96 -11.71 -2.80
C GLU A 106 10.69 -12.29 -2.20
N VAL A 107 9.60 -11.52 -2.27
CA VAL A 107 8.26 -11.97 -1.86
C VAL A 107 7.60 -12.62 -3.08
N VAL A 108 7.26 -13.91 -2.98
CA VAL A 108 6.59 -14.68 -4.02
C VAL A 108 5.17 -15.00 -3.56
N ILE A 109 4.17 -14.70 -4.39
CA ILE A 109 2.76 -14.98 -4.10
C ILE A 109 2.49 -16.47 -4.31
N VAL A 110 1.76 -17.10 -3.38
CA VAL A 110 1.34 -18.51 -3.43
C VAL A 110 -0.09 -18.62 -3.98
#